data_AF-A0A6G0V160-F1
#
_entry.id   AF-A0A6G0V160-F1
#
_cell.length_a   1.000
_cell.length_b   1.000
_cell.length_c   1.000
_cell.angle_alpha   90.00
_cell.angle_beta   90.00
_cell.angle_gamma   90.00
#
_symmetry.space_group_name_H-M   'P 1'
#
loop_
_entity.id
_entity.type
_entity.pdbx_description
1 polymer ?
#
loop_
_entity_poly.entity_id
_entity_poly.type
_entity_poly.pdbx_seq_one_letter_code
_entity_poly.pdbx_strand_id
1 'polypeptide(L)'
;MDPEIHHSSSPGISEHQMDSNLRMTINYRERCRMHDLNAALDELRSVIPYAHGTTVRKLSKIATLLLAKNHIIMQMKAIDELKTVIGELREQVKSLEENPKRKSPSPRSD
;
A
#
# COMPACT_ATOMS: atom_id res chain seq x y z
N MET A 1 31.40 -53.25 51.12
CA MET A 1 31.86 -52.21 50.19
C MET A 1 31.29 -52.56 48.84
N ASP A 2 30.08 -52.07 48.57
CA ASP A 2 29.51 -52.00 47.22
C ASP A 2 28.89 -50.60 47.11
N PRO A 3 29.28 -49.76 46.14
CA PRO A 3 28.68 -48.44 45.97
C PRO A 3 27.40 -48.56 45.12
N GLU A 4 26.27 -48.12 45.67
CA GLU A 4 25.03 -47.93 44.92
C GLU A 4 25.24 -46.91 43.80
N ILE A 5 25.11 -47.35 42.55
CA ILE A 5 25.09 -46.47 41.38
C ILE A 5 23.71 -45.84 41.32
N HIS A 6 23.59 -44.61 41.84
CA HIS A 6 22.42 -43.77 41.57
C HIS A 6 22.45 -43.33 40.10
N HIS A 7 21.63 -43.98 39.27
CA HIS A 7 21.30 -43.49 37.94
C HIS A 7 20.56 -42.16 38.07
N SER A 8 21.23 -41.08 37.70
CA SER A 8 20.62 -39.76 37.51
C SER A 8 19.66 -39.81 36.32
N SER A 9 18.39 -40.12 36.59
CA SER A 9 17.31 -39.92 35.63
C SER A 9 17.23 -38.43 35.31
N SER A 10 17.62 -38.07 34.09
CA SER A 10 17.44 -36.74 33.53
C SER A 10 15.97 -36.34 33.67
N PRO A 11 15.65 -35.11 34.13
CA PRO A 11 14.25 -34.70 34.25
C PRO A 11 13.66 -34.57 32.85
N GLY A 12 12.93 -35.59 32.41
CA GLY A 12 12.12 -35.53 31.21
C GLY A 12 11.13 -34.37 31.36
N ILE A 13 11.19 -33.41 30.43
CA ILE A 13 10.22 -32.33 30.33
C ILE A 13 8.84 -33.01 30.26
N SER A 14 7.98 -32.74 31.23
CA SER A 14 6.64 -33.34 31.26
C SER A 14 5.89 -32.95 29.99
N GLU A 15 5.11 -33.86 29.41
CA GLU A 15 4.34 -33.60 28.17
C GLU A 15 3.52 -32.29 28.25
N HIS A 16 2.99 -31.99 29.44
CA HIS A 16 2.28 -30.74 29.72
C HIS A 16 3.15 -29.46 29.59
N GLN A 17 4.44 -29.52 29.92
CA GLN A 17 5.37 -28.40 29.66
C GLN A 17 5.69 -28.27 28.17
N MET A 18 5.78 -29.37 27.42
CA MET A 18 5.98 -29.33 25.97
C MET A 18 4.79 -28.67 25.26
N ASP A 19 3.55 -29.01 25.64
CA ASP A 19 2.33 -28.37 25.12
C ASP A 19 2.25 -26.88 25.44
N SER A 20 2.65 -26.49 26.66
CA SER A 20 2.72 -25.08 27.05
C SER A 20 3.74 -24.31 26.20
N ASN A 21 4.93 -24.88 25.98
CA ASN A 21 5.98 -24.28 25.16
C ASN A 21 5.56 -24.17 23.69
N LEU A 22 4.86 -25.17 23.15
CA LEU A 22 4.29 -25.13 21.81
C LEU A 22 3.26 -24.00 21.68
N ARG A 23 2.33 -23.89 22.63
CA ARG A 23 1.32 -22.82 22.66
C ARG A 23 1.96 -21.43 22.72
N MET A 24 3.00 -21.27 23.54
CA MET A 24 3.75 -20.00 23.63
C MET A 24 4.46 -19.66 22.32
N THR A 25 5.07 -20.64 21.66
CA THR A 25 5.74 -20.46 20.36
C THR A 25 4.74 -20.06 19.28
N ILE A 26 3.57 -20.70 19.23
CA ILE A 26 2.49 -20.37 18.30
C ILE A 26 1.99 -18.93 18.54
N ASN A 27 1.72 -18.57 19.80
CA ASN A 27 1.25 -17.22 20.15
C ASN A 27 2.28 -16.15 19.81
N TYR A 28 3.57 -16.41 20.02
CA TYR A 28 4.63 -15.50 19.62
C TYR A 28 4.62 -15.29 18.10
N ARG A 29 4.56 -16.37 17.33
CA ARG A 29 4.55 -16.31 15.87
C ARG A 29 3.36 -15.53 15.32
N GLU A 30 2.15 -15.73 15.87
CA GLU A 30 0.98 -14.97 15.42
C GLU A 30 1.06 -13.48 15.79
N ARG A 31 1.68 -13.13 16.92
CA ARG A 31 1.96 -11.73 17.25
C ARG A 31 2.90 -11.07 16.25
N CYS A 32 3.99 -11.76 15.88
CA CYS A 32 4.90 -11.27 14.84
C CYS A 32 4.16 -11.05 13.51
N ARG A 33 3.38 -12.05 13.06
CA ARG A 33 2.57 -11.94 11.84
C ARG A 33 1.60 -10.76 11.88
N MET A 34 0.97 -10.51 13.03
CA MET A 34 0.06 -9.38 13.23
C MET A 34 0.80 -8.04 13.24
N HIS A 35 2.03 -7.98 13.75
CA HIS A 35 2.87 -6.78 13.70
C HIS A 35 3.24 -6.44 12.25
N ASP A 36 3.67 -7.41 11.45
CA ASP A 36 3.99 -7.22 10.04
C ASP A 36 2.77 -6.71 9.26
N LEU A 37 1.60 -7.31 9.51
CA LEU A 37 0.34 -6.87 8.90
C LEU A 37 -0.02 -5.42 9.30
N ASN A 38 0.17 -5.06 10.57
CA ASN A 38 -0.13 -3.71 11.04
C ASN A 38 0.85 -2.68 10.47
N ALA A 39 2.13 -3.04 10.32
CA ALA A 39 3.15 -2.20 9.69
C ALA A 39 2.79 -1.91 8.23
N ALA A 40 2.46 -2.95 7.45
CA ALA A 40 2.00 -2.78 6.07
C ALA A 40 0.73 -1.91 5.96
N LEU A 41 -0.19 -2.03 6.93
CA LEU A 41 -1.39 -1.19 6.98
C LEU A 41 -1.07 0.27 7.33
N ASP A 42 -0.04 0.53 8.14
CA ASP A 42 0.45 1.88 8.43
C ASP A 42 1.16 2.50 7.23
N GLU A 43 1.92 1.71 6.47
CA GLU A 43 2.45 2.12 5.17
C GLU A 43 1.31 2.47 4.20
N LEU A 44 0.26 1.66 4.14
CA LEU A 44 -0.93 1.98 3.33
C LEU A 44 -1.59 3.29 3.80
N ARG A 45 -1.64 3.56 5.12
CA ARG A 45 -2.15 4.85 5.60
C ARG A 45 -1.34 5.98 5.00
N SER A 46 -0.01 5.89 4.98
CA SER A 46 0.93 6.95 4.55
C SER A 46 0.69 7.55 3.16
N VAL A 47 0.00 6.79 2.30
CA VAL A 47 -0.32 7.20 0.92
C VAL A 47 -1.78 7.62 0.73
N ILE A 48 -2.62 7.50 1.77
CA ILE A 48 -4.03 7.90 1.70
C ILE A 48 -4.15 9.42 1.94
N PRO A 49 -4.79 10.18 1.03
CA PRO A 49 -5.02 11.60 1.24
C PRO A 49 -5.80 11.86 2.54
N TYR A 50 -5.39 12.89 3.28
CA TYR A 50 -6.03 13.32 4.53
C TYR A 50 -5.97 12.31 5.69
N ALA A 51 -5.27 11.19 5.53
CA ALA A 51 -5.00 10.24 6.62
C ALA A 51 -3.91 10.74 7.59
N HIS A 52 -3.29 11.89 7.29
CA HIS A 52 -2.17 12.47 8.04
C HIS A 52 -2.47 13.92 8.43
N GLY A 53 -2.11 14.25 9.66
CA GLY A 53 -2.14 15.60 10.20
C GLY A 53 -1.87 15.55 11.69
N THR A 54 -1.16 16.53 12.24
CA THR A 54 -0.83 16.60 13.67
C THR A 54 -2.07 16.58 14.57
N THR A 55 -3.24 16.95 14.01
CA THR A 55 -4.54 17.00 14.70
C THR A 55 -5.46 15.84 14.30
N VAL A 56 -5.10 15.05 13.29
CA VAL A 56 -5.94 13.96 12.75
C VAL A 56 -5.61 12.66 13.47
N ARG A 57 -6.62 12.02 14.07
CA ARG A 57 -6.44 10.73 14.74
C ARG A 57 -6.14 9.60 13.76
N LYS A 58 -5.37 8.60 14.22
CA LYS A 58 -5.09 7.37 13.45
C LYS A 58 -6.38 6.69 13.00
N LEU A 59 -6.50 6.46 11.71
CA LEU A 59 -7.65 5.79 11.11
C LEU A 59 -7.76 4.33 11.55
N SER A 60 -8.99 3.86 11.77
CA SER A 60 -9.27 2.45 12.02
C SER A 60 -8.87 1.57 10.83
N LYS A 61 -8.72 0.25 11.03
CA LYS A 61 -8.39 -0.69 9.94
C LYS A 61 -9.43 -0.63 8.82
N ILE A 62 -10.72 -0.61 9.17
CA ILE A 62 -11.83 -0.53 8.22
C ILE A 62 -11.83 0.80 7.46
N ALA A 63 -11.67 1.92 8.16
CA ALA A 63 -11.63 3.24 7.53
C ALA A 63 -10.44 3.37 6.56
N THR A 64 -9.28 2.83 6.92
CA THR A 64 -8.08 2.80 6.08
C THR A 64 -8.36 2.04 4.77
N LEU A 65 -8.94 0.84 4.85
CA LEU A 65 -9.25 0.03 3.67
C LEU A 65 -10.31 0.70 2.77
N LEU A 66 -11.33 1.32 3.38
CA LEU A 66 -12.37 2.02 2.64
C LEU A 66 -11.81 3.22 1.87
N LEU A 67 -10.98 4.05 2.53
CA LEU A 67 -10.36 5.20 1.90
C LEU A 67 -9.35 4.78 0.83
N ALA A 68 -8.55 3.74 1.07
CA ALA A 68 -7.63 3.20 0.06
C ALA A 68 -8.38 2.77 -1.21
N LYS A 69 -9.46 2.01 -1.07
CA LYS A 69 -10.30 1.59 -2.21
C LYS A 69 -10.84 2.80 -2.98
N ASN A 70 -11.39 3.77 -2.26
CA ASN A 70 -11.95 4.97 -2.88
C ASN A 70 -10.87 5.81 -3.57
N HIS A 71 -9.69 5.91 -2.98
CA HIS A 71 -8.57 6.64 -3.55
C HIS A 71 -8.12 6.03 -4.89
N ILE A 72 -7.99 4.70 -4.97
CA ILE A 72 -7.68 4.00 -6.23
C ILE A 72 -8.73 4.33 -7.30
N ILE A 73 -10.02 4.24 -6.97
CA ILE A 73 -11.11 4.54 -7.92
C ILE A 73 -11.04 5.99 -8.40
N MET A 74 -10.77 6.94 -7.50
CA MET A 74 -10.64 8.36 -7.86
C MET A 74 -9.43 8.61 -8.76
N GLN A 75 -8.28 7.99 -8.47
CA GLN A 75 -7.09 8.10 -9.31
C GLN A 75 -7.33 7.52 -10.71
N MET A 76 -8.01 6.38 -10.82
CA MET A 76 -8.37 5.80 -12.11
C MET A 76 -9.24 6.76 -12.95
N LYS A 77 -10.28 7.34 -12.34
CA LYS A 77 -11.14 8.33 -13.01
C LYS A 77 -10.36 9.57 -13.45
N ALA A 78 -9.54 10.12 -12.57
CA ALA A 78 -8.71 11.28 -12.89
C ALA A 78 -7.74 11.00 -14.05
N ILE A 79 -7.16 9.81 -14.10
CA ILE A 79 -6.31 9.39 -15.22
C ILE A 79 -7.09 9.36 -16.55
N ASP A 80 -8.31 8.84 -16.55
CA ASP A 80 -9.13 8.75 -17.77
C ASP A 80 -9.65 10.12 -18.24
N GLU A 81 -9.99 11.00 -17.31
CA GLU A 81 -10.31 12.41 -17.59
C GLU A 81 -9.10 13.12 -18.20
N LEU A 82 -7.90 12.97 -17.63
CA LEU A 82 -6.67 13.57 -18.17
C LEU A 82 -6.33 13.04 -19.56
N LYS A 83 -6.53 11.75 -19.83
CA LYS A 83 -6.33 11.19 -21.18
C LYS A 83 -7.28 11.82 -22.19
N THR A 84 -8.54 12.03 -21.82
CA THR A 84 -9.54 12.70 -22.66
C THR A 84 -9.10 14.13 -22.99
N VAL A 85 -8.74 14.92 -21.96
CA VAL A 85 -8.25 16.30 -22.12
C VAL A 85 -7.01 16.35 -23.01
N ILE A 86 -6.06 15.43 -22.84
CA ILE A 86 -4.86 15.34 -23.69
C ILE A 86 -5.24 15.02 -25.15
N GLY A 87 -6.22 14.14 -25.37
CA GLY A 87 -6.74 13.83 -26.70
C GLY A 87 -7.31 15.06 -27.39
N GLU A 88 -8.22 15.76 -26.71
CA GLU A 88 -8.83 16.99 -27.22
C GLU A 88 -7.78 18.08 -27.53
N LEU A 89 -6.80 18.28 -26.63
CA LEU A 89 -5.73 19.25 -26.86
C LEU A 89 -4.86 18.87 -28.06
N ARG A 90 -4.58 17.58 -28.28
CA ARG A 90 -3.85 17.12 -29.47
C ARG A 90 -4.61 17.39 -30.76
N GLU A 91 -5.93 17.17 -30.75
CA GLU A 91 -6.79 17.49 -31.90
C GLU A 91 -6.83 19.00 -32.17
N GLN A 92 -6.93 19.82 -31.11
CA GLN A 92 -6.86 21.27 -31.23
C GLN A 92 -5.53 21.74 -31.82
N VAL A 93 -4.39 21.22 -31.32
CA VAL A 93 -3.06 21.56 -31.84
C VAL A 93 -2.95 21.19 -33.32
N LYS A 94 -3.38 19.98 -33.70
CA LYS A 94 -3.39 19.55 -35.11
C LYS A 94 -4.21 20.48 -36.01
N SER A 95 -5.40 20.89 -35.55
CA SER A 95 -6.26 21.80 -36.31
C SER A 95 -5.65 23.20 -36.52
N LEU A 96 -4.80 23.65 -35.58
CA LEU A 96 -4.08 24.93 -35.69
C LEU A 96 -2.90 24.83 -36.67
N GLU A 97 -2.22 23.69 -36.73
CA GLU A 97 -1.13 23.43 -37.67
C GLU A 97 -1.63 23.27 -39.12
N GLU A 98 -2.83 22.69 -39.32
CA GLU A 98 -3.41 22.44 -40.64
C GLU A 98 -4.05 23.68 -41.30
N ASN A 99 -4.06 24.86 -40.67
CA ASN A 99 -4.69 26.07 -41.22
C ASN A 99 -3.67 26.93 -42.03
N PRO A 100 -3.65 26.90 -43.38
CA PRO A 100 -2.61 27.53 -44.19
C PRO A 100 -2.80 29.04 -44.41
N LYS A 101 -3.76 29.68 -43.73
CA LYS A 101 -4.09 31.11 -43.92
C LYS A 101 -3.15 32.05 -43.16
N ARG A 102 -1.86 32.04 -43.52
CA ARG A 102 -0.92 33.19 -43.35
C ARG A 102 0.13 33.28 -44.47
N LYS A 103 -0.16 32.83 -45.69
CA LYS A 103 0.55 33.37 -46.88
C LYS A 103 -0.24 34.57 -47.39
N SER A 104 0.14 35.75 -46.94
CA SER A 104 -0.32 37.02 -47.50
C SER A 104 -0.11 37.02 -49.01
N PRO A 105 -1.09 37.47 -49.83
CA PRO A 105 -0.83 37.70 -51.24
C PRO A 105 0.19 38.85 -51.34
N SER A 106 1.30 38.59 -52.02
CA SER A 106 2.28 39.61 -52.36
C SER A 106 1.59 40.76 -53.09
N PRO A 107 1.84 42.04 -52.73
CA PRO A 107 1.33 43.16 -53.51
C PRO A 107 1.91 43.07 -54.93
N ARG A 108 1.04 43.21 -55.94
CA ARG A 108 1.49 43.38 -57.33
C ARG A 108 2.24 44.70 -57.41
N SER A 109 3.50 44.65 -57.85
CA SER A 109 4.25 45.80 -58.31
C SER A 109 3.74 46.19 -59.71
N ASP A 110 3.43 47.47 -59.87
CA ASP A 110 3.09 48.15 -61.14
C ASP A 110 4.14 47.95 -62.23
#